data_AF-A0A919URI8-F1
#
_entry.id   AF-A0A919URI8-F1
#
_cell.length_a   1.000
_cell.length_b   1.000
_cell.length_c   1.000
_cell.angle_alpha   90.00
_cell.angle_beta   90.00
_cell.angle_gamma   90.00
#
_symmetry.space_group_name_H-M   'P 1'
#
loop_
_entity.id
_entity.type
_entity.pdbx_description
1 polymer ?
#
loop_
_entity_poly.entity_id
_entity_poly.type
_entity_poly.pdbx_seq_one_letter_code
_entity_poly.pdbx_strand_id
1 'polypeptide(L)'
;MPAGDRTGEELAALARAYQRLADLSCRPSILVATYFGEIGPALEILAATRAEAIALDFVAGPGNLDALSAIGGLPGETLVAGVIDGRNIWRTDRRWRHGRRPAEDSCGLQR
;
A
#
# COMPACT_ATOMS: atom_id res chain seq x y z
N MET A 1 -1.14 -16.87 -2.53
CA MET A 1 -2.23 -15.88 -2.67
C MET A 1 -1.64 -14.50 -2.53
N PRO A 2 -1.60 -13.68 -3.60
CA PRO A 2 -1.24 -12.27 -3.46
C PRO A 2 -2.25 -11.57 -2.54
N ALA A 3 -1.83 -10.51 -1.83
CA ALA A 3 -2.66 -9.82 -0.84
C ALA A 3 -4.00 -9.31 -1.41
N GLY A 4 -4.03 -8.96 -2.70
CA GLY A 4 -5.16 -8.36 -3.40
C GLY A 4 -6.15 -9.30 -4.08
N ASP A 5 -5.96 -10.63 -4.05
CA ASP A 5 -6.94 -11.56 -4.64
C ASP A 5 -8.10 -11.76 -3.67
N ARG A 6 -9.18 -10.99 -3.85
CA ARG A 6 -10.37 -10.94 -3.00
C ARG A 6 -11.62 -11.06 -3.83
N THR A 7 -12.56 -11.83 -3.34
CA THR A 7 -13.89 -11.94 -3.92
C THR A 7 -14.68 -10.64 -3.74
N GLY A 8 -15.70 -10.43 -4.57
CA GLY A 8 -16.59 -9.27 -4.43
C GLY A 8 -17.28 -9.21 -3.06
N GLU A 9 -17.60 -10.35 -2.46
CA GLU A 9 -18.22 -10.42 -1.14
C GLU A 9 -17.27 -9.97 -0.03
N GLU A 10 -15.99 -10.36 -0.11
CA GLU A 10 -14.95 -9.93 0.83
C GLU A 10 -14.68 -8.42 0.71
N LEU A 11 -14.63 -7.90 -0.51
CA LEU A 11 -14.48 -6.46 -0.77
C LEU A 11 -15.68 -5.66 -0.24
N ALA A 12 -16.90 -6.18 -0.41
CA ALA A 12 -18.09 -5.57 0.15
C ALA A 12 -18.10 -5.61 1.69
N ALA A 13 -17.60 -6.69 2.30
CA ALA A 13 -17.45 -6.79 3.75
C ALA A 13 -16.41 -5.79 4.30
N LEU A 14 -15.29 -5.62 3.59
CA LEU A 14 -14.27 -4.61 3.89
C LEU A 14 -14.87 -3.20 3.92
N ALA A 15 -15.62 -2.84 2.87
CA ALA A 15 -16.28 -1.54 2.77
C ALA A 15 -17.20 -1.28 3.98
N ARG A 16 -18.08 -2.24 4.29
CA ARG A 16 -19.02 -2.13 5.41
C ARG A 16 -18.31 -1.98 6.76
N ALA A 17 -17.25 -2.76 6.99
CA ALA A 17 -16.52 -2.73 8.24
C ALA A 17 -15.87 -1.35 8.48
N TYR A 18 -15.14 -0.84 7.48
CA TYR A 18 -14.43 0.44 7.62
C TYR A 18 -15.37 1.64 7.62
N GLN A 19 -16.48 1.63 6.86
CA GLN A 19 -17.52 2.64 6.97
C GLN A 19 -18.12 2.66 8.38
N ARG A 20 -18.48 1.50 8.92
CA ARG A 20 -19.09 1.41 10.25
C ARG A 20 -18.18 1.94 11.35
N LEU A 21 -16.88 1.66 11.26
CA LEU A 21 -15.88 2.17 12.20
C LEU A 21 -15.68 3.68 12.03
N ALA A 22 -15.65 4.15 10.79
CA ALA A 22 -15.38 5.55 10.49
C ALA A 22 -16.56 6.49 10.80
N ASP A 23 -17.80 5.97 10.85
CA ASP A 23 -19.02 6.72 11.17
C ASP A 23 -19.29 6.85 12.68
N LEU A 24 -18.48 6.22 13.54
CA LEU A 24 -18.61 6.38 14.99
C LEU A 24 -18.26 7.81 15.43
N SER A 25 -19.13 8.41 16.24
CA SER A 25 -19.01 9.81 16.72
C SER A 25 -17.80 10.02 17.62
N CYS A 26 -17.46 9.02 18.44
CA CYS A 26 -16.27 8.97 19.28
C CYS A 26 -15.42 7.79 18.84
N ARG A 27 -14.47 8.02 17.92
CA ARG A 27 -13.57 7.00 17.40
C ARG A 27 -12.11 7.47 17.41
N PRO A 28 -11.15 6.53 17.50
CA PRO A 28 -9.75 6.87 17.23
C PRO A 28 -9.53 7.16 15.75
N SER A 29 -8.41 7.80 15.44
CA SER A 29 -7.88 7.84 14.08
C SER A 29 -7.51 6.43 13.62
N ILE A 30 -7.89 6.10 12.38
CA ILE A 30 -7.75 4.79 11.77
C ILE A 30 -6.66 4.87 10.70
N LEU A 31 -5.63 4.04 10.87
CA LEU A 31 -4.62 3.75 9.86
C LEU A 31 -4.88 2.35 9.32
N VAL A 32 -5.13 2.23 8.02
CA VAL A 32 -5.25 0.94 7.34
C VAL A 32 -3.90 0.52 6.81
N ALA A 33 -3.27 -0.44 7.47
CA ALA A 33 -1.95 -0.91 7.09
C ALA A 33 -2.03 -2.12 6.15
N THR A 34 -1.45 -2.00 4.95
CA THR A 34 -1.30 -3.12 4.01
C THR A 34 0.17 -3.40 3.73
N TYR A 35 0.50 -4.68 3.59
CA TYR A 35 1.87 -5.18 3.41
C TYR A 35 1.89 -6.50 2.65
N PHE A 36 3.06 -6.93 2.20
CA PHE A 36 3.31 -8.18 1.45
C PHE A 36 2.80 -8.22 0.01
N GLY A 37 2.51 -7.07 -0.59
CA GLY A 37 2.23 -7.00 -2.01
C GLY A 37 1.24 -5.90 -2.38
N GLU A 38 0.64 -6.09 -3.54
CA GLU A 38 -0.34 -5.16 -4.08
C GLU A 38 -1.69 -5.32 -3.38
N ILE A 39 -2.29 -4.19 -3.03
CA ILE A 39 -3.57 -4.12 -2.33
C ILE A 39 -4.76 -4.42 -3.28
N GLY A 40 -4.58 -4.23 -4.58
CA GLY A 40 -5.60 -4.49 -5.60
C GLY A 40 -6.85 -3.61 -5.45
N PRO A 41 -8.05 -4.14 -5.77
CA PRO A 41 -9.32 -3.38 -5.76
C PRO A 41 -9.70 -2.79 -4.39
N ALA A 42 -9.10 -3.29 -3.30
CA ALA A 42 -9.36 -2.77 -1.96
C ALA A 42 -8.87 -1.33 -1.78
N LEU A 43 -7.93 -0.84 -2.59
CA LEU A 43 -7.44 0.54 -2.50
C LEU A 43 -8.56 1.56 -2.74
N GLU A 44 -9.31 1.40 -3.82
CA GLU A 44 -10.39 2.31 -4.19
C GLU A 44 -11.48 2.32 -3.13
N ILE A 45 -11.80 1.14 -2.59
CA ILE A 45 -12.79 0.99 -1.52
C ILE A 45 -12.33 1.72 -0.26
N LEU A 46 -11.08 1.51 0.16
CA LEU A 46 -10.54 2.11 1.38
C LEU A 46 -10.36 3.62 1.22
N ALA A 47 -9.97 4.10 0.04
CA ALA A 47 -9.90 5.52 -0.30
C ALA A 47 -11.28 6.19 -0.22
N ALA A 48 -12.37 5.45 -0.47
CA ALA A 48 -13.73 5.97 -0.31
C ALA A 48 -14.23 5.94 1.16
N THR A 49 -13.45 5.39 2.10
CA THR A 49 -13.79 5.42 3.53
C THR A 49 -13.22 6.65 4.22
N ARG A 50 -13.76 7.03 5.38
CA ARG A 50 -13.20 8.14 6.19
C ARG A 50 -12.02 7.69 7.05
N ALA A 51 -11.17 6.78 6.56
CA ALA A 51 -9.94 6.42 7.27
C ALA A 51 -8.94 7.58 7.18
N GLU A 52 -8.25 7.88 8.26
CA GLU A 52 -7.32 9.02 8.32
C GLU A 52 -6.02 8.75 7.57
N ALA A 53 -5.64 7.47 7.44
CA ALA A 53 -4.39 7.10 6.78
C ALA A 53 -4.46 5.70 6.16
N ILE A 54 -3.69 5.51 5.09
CA ILE A 54 -3.51 4.22 4.42
C ILE A 54 -2.01 3.98 4.28
N ALA A 55 -1.54 2.81 4.72
CA ALA A 55 -0.16 2.36 4.47
C ALA A 55 -0.13 1.39 3.28
N LEU A 56 0.74 1.69 2.32
CA LEU A 56 0.97 0.89 1.12
C LEU A 56 2.42 0.42 1.07
N ASP A 57 2.60 -0.84 0.70
CA ASP A 57 3.91 -1.46 0.51
C ASP A 57 4.38 -1.23 -0.93
N PHE A 58 5.45 -0.44 -1.08
CA PHE A 58 6.08 -0.16 -2.37
C PHE A 58 7.32 -1.02 -2.64
N VAL A 59 7.70 -1.89 -1.71
CA VAL A 59 8.81 -2.84 -1.87
C VAL A 59 8.29 -4.13 -2.50
N ALA A 60 7.30 -4.77 -1.87
CA ALA A 60 6.72 -6.01 -2.37
C ALA A 60 5.56 -5.76 -3.35
N GLY A 61 4.96 -4.57 -3.32
CA GLY A 61 3.82 -4.18 -4.14
C GLY A 61 4.08 -2.97 -5.03
N PRO A 62 5.04 -3.03 -5.98
CA PRO A 62 5.38 -1.88 -6.82
C PRO A 62 4.19 -1.33 -7.64
N GLY A 63 3.21 -2.16 -8.01
CA GLY A 63 1.99 -1.73 -8.70
C GLY A 63 1.05 -0.85 -7.86
N ASN A 64 1.26 -0.75 -6.53
CA ASN A 64 0.50 0.16 -5.68
C ASN A 64 0.68 1.63 -6.08
N LEU A 65 1.81 2.00 -6.69
CA LEU A 65 2.03 3.36 -7.17
C LEU A 65 1.14 3.69 -8.37
N ASP A 66 1.01 2.75 -9.30
CA ASP A 66 0.16 2.88 -10.48
C ASP A 66 -1.32 2.88 -10.05
N ALA A 67 -1.71 2.00 -9.14
CA ALA A 67 -3.05 1.94 -8.57
C ALA A 67 -3.42 3.24 -7.83
N LEU A 68 -2.51 3.79 -7.02
CA LEU A 68 -2.70 5.07 -6.33
C LEU A 68 -2.87 6.23 -7.32
N SER A 69 -2.06 6.23 -8.39
CA SER A 69 -2.16 7.26 -9.44
C SER A 69 -3.49 7.15 -10.20
N ALA A 70 -3.96 5.93 -10.46
CA ALA A 70 -5.22 5.67 -11.18
C ALA A 70 -6.46 6.18 -10.42
N ILE A 71 -6.45 6.12 -9.08
CA ILE A 71 -7.56 6.64 -8.24
C ILE A 71 -7.45 8.15 -7.96
N GLY A 72 -6.41 8.83 -8.47
CA GLY A 72 -6.20 10.26 -8.24
C GLY A 72 -5.52 10.60 -6.90
N GLY A 73 -4.91 9.62 -6.23
CA GLY A 73 -4.27 9.78 -4.94
C GLY A 73 -5.23 9.62 -3.75
N LEU A 74 -4.81 10.12 -2.58
CA LEU A 74 -5.57 10.11 -1.34
C LEU A 74 -5.75 11.55 -0.84
N PRO A 75 -6.73 12.29 -1.39
CA PRO A 75 -6.92 13.70 -1.08
C PRO A 75 -7.52 13.90 0.31
N GLY A 76 -6.67 14.17 1.29
CA GLY A 76 -7.07 14.48 2.67
C GLY A 76 -6.74 13.38 3.67
N GLU A 77 -6.38 12.19 3.19
CA GLU A 77 -5.82 11.13 4.01
C GLU A 77 -4.29 11.14 3.99
N THR A 78 -3.68 10.63 5.05
CA THR A 78 -2.23 10.46 5.13
C THR A 78 -1.80 9.16 4.44
N LEU A 79 -0.94 9.26 3.42
CA LEU A 79 -0.26 8.09 2.85
C LEU A 79 0.98 7.72 3.67
N VAL A 80 1.01 6.51 4.21
CA VAL A 80 2.21 5.92 4.82
C VAL A 80 2.92 5.05 3.78
N ALA A 81 4.03 5.54 3.24
CA ALA A 81 4.76 4.85 2.18
C ALA A 81 5.75 3.81 2.75
N GLY A 82 5.43 2.54 2.58
CA GLY A 82 6.29 1.40 2.91
C GLY A 82 7.40 1.22 1.89
N VAL A 83 8.49 1.97 2.03
CA VAL A 83 9.66 1.95 1.14
C VAL A 83 10.87 1.18 1.71
N ILE A 84 10.78 0.80 2.98
CA ILE A 84 11.81 0.05 3.69
C ILE A 84 11.37 -1.41 3.76
N ASP A 85 12.22 -2.34 3.33
CA ASP A 85 11.93 -3.77 3.41
C ASP A 85 12.07 -4.27 4.85
N GLY A 86 10.95 -4.41 5.55
CA GLY A 86 10.90 -4.98 6.91
C GLY A 86 11.07 -6.51 6.95
N ARG A 87 11.18 -7.19 5.81
CA ARG A 87 11.34 -8.65 5.73
C ARG A 87 12.78 -9.08 5.56
N ASN A 88 13.71 -8.13 5.47
CA ASN A 88 15.11 -8.43 5.23
C ASN A 88 16.02 -7.62 6.14
N ILE A 89 17.29 -7.99 6.14
CA ILE A 89 18.33 -7.39 6.99
C ILE A 89 19.26 -6.45 6.19
N TRP A 90 18.98 -6.23 4.91
CA TRP A 90 19.81 -5.38 4.05
C TRP A 90 19.62 -3.91 4.35
N ARG A 91 20.71 -3.15 4.25
CA ARG A 91 20.68 -1.69 4.39
C ARG A 91 19.83 -1.09 3.26
N THR A 92 18.83 -0.29 3.62
CA THR A 92 18.01 0.44 2.65
C THR A 92 18.83 1.48 1.89
N ASP A 93 18.62 1.55 0.57
CA ASP A 93 19.17 2.63 -0.24
C ASP A 93 18.48 3.96 0.10
N ARG A 94 19.30 4.94 0.46
CA ARG A 94 18.86 6.30 0.82
C ARG A 94 18.61 7.19 -0.41
N ARG A 95 19.02 6.74 -1.60
CA ARG A 95 18.77 7.42 -2.89
C ARG A 95 17.40 7.09 -3.48
N TRP A 96 16.47 6.57 -2.68
CA TRP A 96 15.08 6.39 -3.07
C TRP A 96 14.45 7.75 -3.42
N ARG A 97 14.69 8.22 -4.65
CA ARG A 97 14.16 9.43 -5.28
C ARG A 97 13.99 9.10 -6.75
N HIS A 98 12.74 8.91 -7.14
CA HIS A 98 12.23 8.79 -8.52
C HIS A 98 12.85 7.72 -9.42
N GLY A 99 12.02 6.73 -9.77
CA GLY A 99 12.22 5.90 -10.96
C GLY A 99 13.22 4.76 -10.77
N ARG A 100 12.71 3.54 -10.95
CA ARG A 100 13.45 2.27 -10.94
C ARG A 100 14.88 2.35 -11.49
N ARG A 101 15.77 1.57 -10.86
CA ARG A 101 16.21 0.26 -11.41
C ARG A 101 16.41 -0.76 -10.28
N PRO A 102 15.74 -1.93 -10.32
CA PRO A 102 16.33 -3.17 -9.86
C PRO A 102 17.00 -3.84 -11.08
N ALA A 103 18.34 -3.83 -11.15
CA ALA A 103 19.15 -4.76 -11.95
C ALA A 103 20.64 -4.43 -11.82
N GLU A 104 21.24 -4.67 -10.66
CA GLU A 104 22.67 -4.98 -10.52
C GLU A 104 22.67 -6.10 -9.46
N ASP A 105 22.45 -7.35 -9.87
CA ASP A 105 23.53 -8.31 -10.05
C ASP A 105 23.36 -9.16 -11.32
N SER A 106 23.65 -8.58 -12.49
CA SER A 106 24.37 -9.38 -13.48
C SER A 106 25.76 -9.61 -12.92
N CYS A 107 26.07 -10.89 -12.66
CA CYS A 107 27.40 -11.41 -12.40
C CYS A 107 28.46 -10.65 -13.24
N GLY A 108 29.06 -9.64 -12.62
CA GLY A 108 30.17 -8.85 -13.15
C GLY A 108 31.47 -9.32 -12.54
N LEU A 109 31.76 -10.61 -12.70
CA LEU A 109 33.14 -11.05 -12.65
C LEU A 109 33.83 -10.44 -13.88
N GLN A 110 34.55 -9.33 -13.68
CA GLN A 110 35.88 -9.11 -14.24
C GLN A 110 36.45 -7.77 -13.78
N ARG A 111 37.35 -7.90 -12.80
CA ARG A 111 38.59 -7.14 -12.52
C ARG A 111 38.54 -5.62 -12.53
#